data_AF-A0A0X3UA94-F1
#
_entry.id   AF-A0A0X3UA94-F1
#
_cell.length_a   1.000
_cell.length_b   1.000
_cell.length_c   1.000
_cell.angle_alpha   90.00
_cell.angle_beta   90.00
_cell.angle_gamma   90.00
#
_symmetry.space_group_name_H-M   'P 1'
#
loop_
_entity.id
_entity.type
_entity.pdbx_description
1 polymer ?
#
loop_
_entity_poly.entity_id
_entity_poly.type
_entity_poly.pdbx_seq_one_letter_code
_entity_poly.pdbx_strand_id
1 'polypeptide(L)'
;MIAIVTAFFLALSGAGAFAEDGQAKDVEMASVTVNLNSATAEELAEKLVGVGEVRAREIVQYREEHGPFSSVEQLLEVKGVGMATLDKNRARIQL
;
A
#
# COMPACT_ATOMS: atom_id res chain seq x y z
N MET A 1 -23.33 -61.53 -5.51
CA MET A 1 -22.91 -62.17 -4.23
C MET A 1 -21.39 -62.10 -4.21
N ILE A 2 -20.78 -61.16 -3.46
CA ILE A 2 -20.32 -61.29 -2.05
C ILE A 2 -19.14 -62.30 -2.00
N ALA A 3 -17.92 -62.02 -1.50
CA ALA A 3 -17.46 -61.15 -0.42
C ALA A 3 -16.04 -60.58 -0.76
N ILE A 4 -15.61 -59.36 -0.40
CA ILE A 4 -15.14 -58.86 0.92
C ILE A 4 -14.20 -59.90 1.58
N VAL A 5 -12.93 -59.68 1.93
CA VAL A 5 -12.26 -58.82 2.94
C VAL A 5 -10.76 -59.18 2.70
N THR A 6 -9.71 -58.37 2.74
CA THR A 6 -9.23 -57.54 3.87
C THR A 6 -7.93 -56.83 3.44
N ALA A 7 -7.92 -55.52 3.63
CA ALA A 7 -6.89 -54.68 4.25
C ALA A 7 -5.40 -54.73 3.82
N PHE A 8 -4.84 -53.53 3.96
CA PHE A 8 -3.45 -53.22 4.27
C PHE A 8 -2.61 -52.66 3.11
N PHE A 9 -3.00 -51.48 2.61
CA PHE A 9 -2.01 -50.58 2.00
C PHE A 9 -1.55 -49.56 3.05
N LEU A 10 -0.35 -49.87 3.53
CA LEU A 10 0.46 -49.18 4.52
C LEU A 10 0.64 -47.70 4.17
N ALA A 11 0.33 -46.83 5.13
CA ALA A 11 0.79 -45.46 5.16
C ALA A 11 2.31 -45.43 5.45
N LEU A 12 3.12 -44.72 4.66
CA LEU A 12 4.14 -43.77 5.15
C LEU A 12 4.94 -43.12 4.02
N SER A 13 5.48 -41.94 4.37
CA SER A 13 6.62 -41.24 3.78
C SER A 13 6.32 -40.25 2.66
N GLY A 14 6.08 -39.02 3.12
CA GLY A 14 6.26 -37.82 2.32
C GLY A 14 7.72 -37.56 1.98
N ALA A 15 7.92 -36.87 0.87
CA ALA A 15 9.16 -36.20 0.49
C ALA A 15 8.82 -35.12 -0.55
N GLY A 16 9.35 -33.91 -0.35
CA GLY A 16 9.26 -32.79 -1.29
C GLY A 16 8.44 -31.62 -0.74
N ALA A 17 8.90 -30.92 0.30
CA ALA A 17 9.82 -29.79 0.16
C ALA A 17 9.26 -28.67 -0.72
N PHE A 18 8.23 -27.98 -0.22
CA PHE A 18 8.07 -26.56 -0.49
C PHE A 18 8.53 -25.80 0.75
N ALA A 19 9.85 -25.62 0.80
CA ALA A 19 10.43 -24.48 1.48
C ALA A 19 10.13 -23.26 0.59
N GLU A 20 9.03 -22.56 0.87
CA GLU A 20 9.00 -21.13 0.56
C GLU A 20 9.46 -20.40 1.82
N ASP A 21 10.73 -20.01 1.68
CA ASP A 21 11.51 -19.12 2.50
C ASP A 21 10.63 -18.11 3.25
N GLY A 22 10.73 -18.17 4.57
CA GLY A 22 10.19 -17.15 5.44
C GLY A 22 10.86 -15.83 5.10
N GLN A 23 10.16 -15.00 4.34
CA GLN A 23 10.51 -13.61 4.14
C GLN A 23 10.17 -12.85 5.44
N ALA A 24 11.04 -13.04 6.43
CA ALA A 24 11.17 -12.14 7.55
C ALA A 24 12.14 -11.02 7.16
N LYS A 25 11.74 -9.79 7.53
CA LYS A 25 12.38 -8.48 7.34
C LYS A 25 11.82 -7.77 6.11
N ASP A 26 10.96 -6.78 6.26
CA ASP A 26 11.08 -5.71 7.25
C ASP A 26 9.95 -5.68 8.28
N VAL A 27 10.34 -5.50 9.54
CA VAL A 27 9.47 -4.82 10.49
C VAL A 27 9.39 -3.38 9.97
N GLU A 28 8.49 -3.15 9.01
CA GLU A 28 8.06 -1.82 8.62
C GLU A 28 7.60 -1.19 9.94
N MET A 29 8.42 -0.30 10.49
CA MET A 29 7.99 0.60 11.54
C MET A 29 6.91 1.47 10.92
N ALA A 30 5.67 0.93 10.87
CA ALA A 30 4.51 1.40 10.13
C ALA A 30 4.71 2.83 9.67
N SER A 31 5.38 2.98 8.53
CA SER A 31 5.62 4.30 7.98
C SER A 31 4.24 4.76 7.62
N VAL A 32 3.73 5.73 8.38
CA VAL A 32 2.44 6.41 8.14
C VAL A 32 2.62 7.30 6.91
N THR A 33 3.14 6.71 5.84
CA THR A 33 3.44 7.33 4.58
C THR A 33 2.34 6.98 3.59
N VAL A 34 2.13 7.90 2.65
CA VAL A 34 1.17 7.77 1.57
C VAL A 34 1.85 8.13 0.27
N ASN A 35 1.60 7.33 -0.76
CA ASN A 35 2.15 7.57 -2.08
C ASN A 35 1.21 8.51 -2.87
N LEU A 36 1.68 9.67 -3.34
CA LEU A 36 0.84 10.64 -4.04
C LEU A 36 0.35 10.16 -5.41
N ASN A 37 1.11 9.28 -6.07
CA ASN A 37 0.83 8.80 -7.41
C ASN A 37 -0.15 7.63 -7.42
N SER A 38 -0.17 6.83 -6.35
CA SER A 38 -1.04 5.65 -6.25
C SER A 38 -2.20 5.79 -5.27
N ALA A 39 -2.11 6.66 -4.27
CA ALA A 39 -3.13 6.74 -3.22
C ALA A 39 -4.46 7.31 -3.72
N THR A 40 -5.55 6.91 -3.08
CA THR A 40 -6.87 7.49 -3.33
C THR A 40 -7.04 8.83 -2.62
N ALA A 41 -8.08 9.58 -2.99
CA ALA A 41 -8.40 10.82 -2.30
C ALA A 41 -8.74 10.59 -0.82
N GLU A 42 -9.40 9.47 -0.48
CA GLU A 42 -9.68 9.14 0.92
C GLU A 42 -8.38 8.87 1.68
N GLU A 43 -7.48 8.05 1.13
CA GLU A 43 -6.20 7.72 1.77
C GLU A 43 -5.32 8.96 2.01
N LEU A 44 -5.30 9.88 1.05
CA LEU A 44 -4.60 11.16 1.19
C LEU A 44 -5.23 12.03 2.28
N ALA A 45 -6.57 12.07 2.37
CA ALA A 45 -7.25 12.85 3.40
C ALA A 45 -7.07 12.26 4.81
N GLU A 46 -7.00 10.94 4.93
CA GLU A 46 -6.80 10.26 6.21
C GLU A 46 -5.35 10.36 6.71
N LYS A 47 -4.38 10.20 5.81
CA LYS A 47 -2.95 10.13 6.19
C LYS A 47 -2.29 11.51 6.29
N LEU A 48 -2.76 12.51 5.55
CA LEU A 48 -2.14 13.84 5.50
C LEU A 48 -2.82 14.85 6.43
N VAL A 49 -2.01 15.51 7.26
CA VAL A 49 -2.46 16.51 8.23
C VAL A 49 -2.85 17.81 7.51
N GLY A 50 -4.11 18.22 7.63
CA GLY A 50 -4.62 19.47 7.00
C GLY A 50 -5.02 19.32 5.53
N VAL A 51 -4.97 18.11 4.98
CA VAL A 51 -5.56 17.74 3.69
C VAL A 51 -6.90 17.09 4.00
N GLY A 52 -8.00 17.77 3.69
CA GLY A 52 -9.33 17.15 3.72
C GLY A 52 -9.72 16.59 2.36
N GLU A 53 -10.89 15.96 2.27
CA GLU A 53 -11.42 15.37 1.03
C GLU A 53 -11.37 16.31 -0.19
N VAL A 54 -11.65 17.60 -0.01
CA VAL A 54 -11.58 18.59 -1.09
C VAL A 54 -10.15 18.70 -1.62
N ARG A 55 -9.17 18.90 -0.74
CA ARG A 55 -7.76 19.02 -1.15
C ARG A 55 -7.22 17.72 -1.73
N ALA A 56 -7.60 16.59 -1.15
CA ALA A 56 -7.17 15.29 -1.64
C ALA A 56 -7.69 15.02 -3.07
N ARG A 57 -8.94 15.41 -3.37
CA ARG A 57 -9.46 15.36 -4.74
C ARG A 57 -8.69 16.26 -5.70
N GLU A 58 -8.32 17.47 -5.27
CA GLU A 58 -7.48 18.37 -6.08
C GLU A 58 -6.09 17.76 -6.36
N ILE A 59 -5.51 17.01 -5.42
CA ILE A 59 -4.24 16.29 -5.64
C ILE A 59 -4.41 15.21 -6.71
N VAL A 60 -5.50 14.44 -6.66
CA VAL A 60 -5.82 13.41 -7.67
C VAL A 60 -6.09 14.05 -9.03
N GLN A 61 -6.87 15.13 -9.07
CA GLN A 61 -7.15 15.89 -10.29
C GLN A 61 -5.84 16.43 -10.90
N TYR A 62 -4.95 16.99 -10.09
CA TYR A 62 -3.68 17.52 -10.55
C TYR A 62 -2.84 16.45 -11.25
N ARG A 63 -2.74 15.24 -10.68
CA ARG A 63 -1.98 14.14 -11.33
C ARG A 63 -2.66 13.59 -12.59
N GLU A 64 -3.97 13.70 -12.71
CA GLU A 64 -4.71 13.32 -13.92
C GLU A 64 -4.48 14.33 -15.06
N GLU A 65 -4.38 15.62 -14.72
CA GLU A 65 -4.20 16.71 -15.69
C GLU A 65 -2.74 16.95 -16.08
N HIS A 66 -1.83 16.88 -15.11
CA HIS A 66 -0.41 17.23 -15.27
C HIS A 66 0.50 15.99 -15.36
N GLY A 67 -0.03 14.81 -15.04
CA GLY A 67 0.73 13.58 -14.91
C GLY A 67 1.24 13.32 -13.48
N PRO A 68 2.00 12.24 -13.27
CA PRO A 68 2.44 11.85 -11.94
C PRO A 68 3.35 12.90 -11.29
N PHE A 69 3.21 13.05 -9.97
CA PHE A 69 4.07 13.88 -9.15
C PHE A 69 5.52 13.37 -9.23
N SER A 70 6.43 14.25 -9.67
CA SER A 70 7.87 13.95 -9.71
C SER A 70 8.60 14.44 -8.47
N SER A 71 8.00 15.34 -7.70
CA SER A 71 8.52 15.83 -6.44
C SER A 71 7.38 16.18 -5.48
N VAL A 72 7.67 16.22 -4.18
CA VAL A 72 6.66 16.55 -3.16
C VAL A 72 6.25 18.02 -3.28
N GLU A 73 7.15 18.90 -3.73
CA GLU A 73 6.95 20.34 -3.90
C GLU A 73 5.84 20.68 -4.91
N GLN A 74 5.57 19.81 -5.88
CA GLN A 74 4.46 20.00 -6.83
C GLN A 74 3.10 20.04 -6.15
N LEU A 75 2.97 19.53 -4.92
CA LEU A 75 1.77 19.74 -4.11
C LEU A 75 1.49 21.23 -3.85
N LEU A 76 2.48 22.14 -3.93
CA LEU A 76 2.25 23.58 -3.80
C LEU A 76 1.53 24.17 -5.02
N GLU A 77 1.53 23.48 -6.16
CA GLU A 77 0.76 23.85 -7.34
C GLU A 77 -0.70 23.42 -7.22
N VAL A 78 -1.00 22.49 -6.31
CA VAL A 78 -2.36 22.03 -6.04
C VAL A 78 -3.13 23.08 -5.26
N LYS A 79 -4.31 23.45 -5.78
CA LYS A 79 -5.15 24.48 -5.19
C LYS A 79 -5.53 24.15 -3.75
N GLY A 80 -5.16 25.05 -2.84
CA GLY A 80 -5.48 24.93 -1.42
C GLY A 80 -4.47 24.12 -0.60
N VAL A 81 -3.43 23.56 -1.20
CA VAL A 81 -2.29 22.98 -0.47
C VAL A 81 -1.19 24.05 -0.36
N GLY A 82 -0.91 24.49 0.86
CA GLY A 82 0.11 25.51 1.14
C GLY A 82 1.37 24.93 1.75
N MET A 83 2.43 25.75 1.87
CA MET A 83 3.71 25.38 2.50
C MET A 83 3.52 24.79 3.91
N ALA A 84 2.61 25.34 4.71
CA ALA A 84 2.34 24.84 6.05
C ALA A 84 1.78 23.41 6.05
N THR A 85 1.00 23.03 5.03
CA THR A 85 0.50 21.65 4.87
C THR A 85 1.61 20.75 4.35
N LEU A 86 2.37 21.21 3.36
CA LEU A 86 3.49 20.48 2.79
C LEU A 86 4.51 20.09 3.89
N ASP A 87 4.99 21.05 4.67
CA ASP A 87 6.05 20.80 5.66
C ASP A 87 5.61 19.84 6.77
N LYS A 88 4.33 19.89 7.17
CA LYS A 88 3.77 18.94 8.16
C LYS A 88 3.68 17.51 7.61
N ASN A 89 3.62 17.36 6.30
CA ASN A 89 3.37 16.10 5.63
C ASN A 89 4.57 15.56 4.87
N ARG A 90 5.67 16.31 4.74
CA ARG A 90 6.89 15.85 4.05
C ARG A 90 7.39 14.49 4.52
N ALA A 91 7.35 14.23 5.83
CA ALA A 91 7.74 12.94 6.41
C ALA A 91 6.72 11.81 6.18
N ARG A 92 5.52 12.14 5.71
CA ARG A 92 4.38 11.23 5.46
C ARG A 92 4.12 11.02 3.97
N ILE A 93 4.89 11.64 3.09
CA ILE A 93 4.64 11.62 1.65
C ILE A 93 5.72 10.81 0.95
N GLN A 94 5.28 9.97 0.01
CA GLN A 94 6.11 9.26 -0.95
C GLN A 94 5.57 9.50 -2.37
N LEU A 95 6.40 9.22 -3.38
CA LEU A 95 6.07 9.37 -4.80
C LEU A 95 5.97 7.99 -5.46
#